data_AF-A0A8S4QBT3-F1
#
_entry.id   AF-A0A8S4QBT3-F1
#
_cell.length_a   1.000
_cell.length_b   1.000
_cell.length_c   1.000
_cell.angle_alpha   90.00
_cell.angle_beta   90.00
_cell.angle_gamma   90.00
#
_symmetry.space_group_name_H-M   'P 1'
#
loop_
_entity.id
_entity.type
_entity.pdbx_description
1 polymer ?
#
loop_
_entity_poly.entity_id
_entity_poly.type
_entity_poly.pdbx_seq_one_letter_code
_entity_poly.pdbx_strand_id
1 'polypeptide(L)'
;MLKEFHQHPRVTVCCQVIPILLRVYFDTVLECGETSLLSELVPVLIERAGLLYGTTLYHQDVRRIFVEGLLNIFKAHPNILIDQQADILEFISTLRNASDKEDFFIHILWVIGEYLSPMYDTRCLPEVISSFYSALECIAYELSSSLPTQYSTMPHSCRLVTVMITAMSKLASRSQDLIPRVLLCLTKLEQQVCLHVPADHASVLHARTTELVNLLKVPNVASALLSPDADIDSGKLHKDSMSTPVLLHFIHDVLNSQQL
;
A
#
# COMPACT_ATOMS: atom_id res chain seq x y z
N MET A 1 1.85 -15.08 -32.45
CA MET A 1 1.67 -14.00 -33.45
C MET A 1 2.19 -12.64 -32.96
N LEU A 2 1.63 -12.00 -31.91
CA LEU A 2 2.16 -10.70 -31.44
C LEU A 2 3.58 -10.76 -30.86
N LYS A 3 3.99 -11.85 -30.20
CA LYS A 3 5.32 -11.96 -29.58
C LYS A 3 6.48 -11.78 -30.57
N GLU A 4 6.29 -12.09 -31.85
CA GLU A 4 7.36 -12.02 -32.87
C GLU A 4 7.72 -10.60 -33.29
N PHE A 5 6.83 -9.62 -33.06
CA PHE A 5 7.01 -8.25 -33.52
C PHE A 5 7.54 -7.29 -32.44
N HIS A 6 7.90 -7.78 -31.26
CA HIS A 6 8.27 -6.92 -30.13
C HIS A 6 9.54 -6.08 -30.39
N GLN A 7 10.38 -6.50 -31.35
CA GLN A 7 11.59 -5.80 -31.80
C GLN A 7 11.39 -5.03 -33.11
N HIS A 8 10.18 -5.07 -33.67
CA HIS A 8 9.91 -4.39 -34.93
C HIS A 8 10.15 -2.89 -34.77
N PRO A 9 10.85 -2.20 -35.69
CA PRO A 9 11.25 -0.80 -35.52
C PRO A 9 10.09 0.14 -35.14
N ARG A 10 8.90 -0.08 -35.72
CA ARG A 10 7.70 0.69 -35.36
C ARG A 10 7.28 0.51 -33.89
N VAL A 11 7.35 -0.72 -33.37
CA VAL A 11 7.03 -1.01 -31.97
C VAL A 11 8.03 -0.35 -31.06
N THR A 12 9.32 -0.42 -31.39
CA THR A 12 10.40 0.23 -30.62
C THR A 12 10.23 1.75 -30.55
N VAL A 13 9.92 2.40 -31.69
CA VAL A 13 9.67 3.84 -31.72
C VAL A 13 8.45 4.21 -30.89
N CYS A 14 7.33 3.47 -31.01
CA CYS A 14 6.16 3.70 -30.17
C CYS A 14 6.49 3.53 -28.67
N CYS A 15 7.27 2.51 -28.31
CA CYS A 15 7.71 2.28 -26.93
C CYS A 15 8.52 3.46 -26.36
N GLN A 16 9.21 4.24 -27.20
CA GLN A 16 9.96 5.43 -26.76
C GLN A 16 9.07 6.67 -26.63
N VAL A 17 8.08 6.81 -27.51
CA VAL A 17 7.22 8.01 -27.55
C VAL A 17 6.07 7.94 -26.54
N ILE A 18 5.46 6.76 -26.36
CA ILE A 18 4.28 6.60 -25.50
C ILE A 18 4.54 7.03 -24.04
N PRO A 19 5.67 6.70 -23.38
CA PRO A 19 5.93 7.17 -22.02
C PRO A 19 5.93 8.71 -21.92
N ILE A 20 6.44 9.42 -22.94
CA ILE A 20 6.44 10.88 -22.97
C ILE A 20 5.01 11.42 -23.08
N LEU A 21 4.21 10.85 -23.99
CA LEU A 21 2.81 11.25 -24.17
C LEU A 21 1.97 10.94 -22.93
N LEU A 22 2.21 9.81 -22.26
CA LEU A 22 1.52 9.45 -21.04
C LEU A 22 1.81 10.44 -19.91
N ARG A 23 3.05 10.91 -19.75
CA ARG A 23 3.36 11.95 -18.76
C ARG A 23 2.57 13.23 -19.04
N VAL A 24 2.61 13.73 -20.27
CA VAL A 24 1.84 14.93 -20.66
C VAL A 24 0.35 14.72 -20.44
N TYR A 25 -0.17 13.53 -20.75
CA TYR A 25 -1.57 13.18 -20.47
C TYR A 25 -1.90 13.27 -18.99
N PHE A 26 -1.11 12.63 -18.11
CA PHE A 26 -1.36 12.68 -16.67
C PHE A 26 -1.21 14.10 -16.11
N ASP A 27 -0.17 14.84 -16.52
CA ASP A 27 0.02 16.23 -16.10
C ASP A 27 -1.21 17.07 -16.48
N THR A 28 -1.70 16.93 -17.71
CA THR A 28 -2.88 17.66 -18.20
C THR A 28 -4.16 17.26 -17.47
N VAL A 29 -4.37 15.96 -17.27
CA VAL A 29 -5.59 15.43 -16.63
C VAL A 29 -5.61 15.73 -15.13
N LEU A 30 -4.45 15.73 -14.46
CA LEU A 30 -4.36 16.14 -13.05
C LEU A 30 -4.56 17.66 -12.87
N GLU A 31 -4.14 18.47 -13.84
CA GLU A 31 -4.31 19.94 -13.78
C GLU A 31 -5.72 20.38 -14.17
N CYS A 32 -6.29 19.80 -15.22
CA CYS A 32 -7.53 20.28 -15.84
C CYS A 32 -8.74 19.34 -15.68
N GLY A 33 -8.53 18.10 -15.21
CA GLY A 33 -9.56 17.07 -15.19
C GLY A 33 -10.53 17.20 -14.02
N GLU A 34 -11.80 16.89 -14.28
CA GLU A 34 -12.80 16.77 -13.22
C GLU A 34 -12.56 15.50 -12.37
N THR A 35 -12.95 15.54 -11.10
CA THR A 35 -12.81 14.40 -10.18
C THR A 35 -13.50 13.13 -10.68
N SER A 36 -14.59 13.25 -11.44
CA SER A 36 -15.28 12.13 -12.09
C SER A 36 -14.36 11.37 -13.05
N LEU A 37 -13.68 12.10 -13.94
CA LEU A 37 -12.70 11.54 -14.89
C LEU A 37 -11.53 10.89 -14.15
N LEU A 38 -11.02 11.54 -13.11
CA LEU A 38 -9.92 10.99 -12.29
C LEU A 38 -10.34 9.70 -11.59
N SER A 39 -11.59 9.62 -11.14
CA SER A 39 -12.16 8.43 -10.52
C SER A 39 -12.24 7.27 -11.52
N GLU A 40 -12.77 7.52 -12.72
CA GLU A 40 -12.85 6.53 -13.79
C GLU A 40 -11.47 6.06 -14.30
N LEU A 41 -10.43 6.88 -14.13
CA LEU A 41 -9.09 6.52 -14.55
C LEU A 41 -8.47 5.42 -13.68
N VAL A 42 -8.79 5.35 -12.39
CA VAL A 42 -8.22 4.36 -11.45
C VAL A 42 -8.41 2.90 -11.92
N PRO A 43 -9.65 2.41 -12.21
CA PRO A 43 -9.83 1.04 -12.69
C PRO A 43 -9.13 0.81 -14.04
N VAL A 44 -9.08 1.81 -14.91
CA VAL A 44 -8.35 1.73 -16.19
C VAL A 44 -6.85 1.51 -15.96
N LEU A 45 -6.24 2.21 -14.99
CA LEU A 45 -4.82 2.00 -14.65
C LEU A 45 -4.57 0.60 -14.10
N ILE A 46 -5.46 0.12 -13.21
CA ILE A 46 -5.39 -1.22 -12.62
C ILE A 46 -5.39 -2.30 -13.71
N GLU A 47 -6.30 -2.20 -14.67
CA GLU A 47 -6.41 -3.13 -15.78
C GLU A 47 -5.18 -3.04 -16.70
N ARG A 48 -4.83 -1.82 -17.13
CA ARG A 48 -3.78 -1.58 -18.13
C ARG A 48 -2.38 -1.89 -17.63
N ALA A 49 -2.11 -1.79 -16.33
CA ALA A 49 -0.82 -2.15 -15.74
C ALA A 49 -0.42 -3.62 -16.02
N GLY A 50 -1.40 -4.50 -16.26
CA GLY A 50 -1.20 -5.90 -16.61
C GLY A 50 -1.16 -6.21 -18.11
N LEU A 51 -1.51 -5.25 -18.99
CA LEU A 51 -1.75 -5.48 -20.42
C LEU A 51 -0.69 -4.83 -21.34
N LEU A 52 0.52 -4.60 -20.83
CA LEU A 52 1.56 -3.91 -21.58
C LEU A 52 2.23 -4.84 -22.62
N TYR A 53 2.36 -4.36 -23.85
CA TYR A 53 3.07 -5.03 -24.94
C TYR A 53 4.29 -4.21 -25.35
N GLY A 54 5.43 -4.87 -25.58
CA GLY A 54 6.67 -4.20 -25.98
C GLY A 54 7.87 -4.73 -25.22
N THR A 55 8.88 -3.88 -25.06
CA THR A 55 10.13 -4.22 -24.37
C THR A 55 9.97 -4.13 -22.85
N THR A 56 10.84 -4.81 -22.11
CA THR A 56 10.86 -4.76 -20.63
C THR A 56 11.07 -3.33 -20.12
N LEU A 57 11.93 -2.54 -20.78
CA LEU A 57 12.16 -1.14 -20.41
C LEU A 57 10.89 -0.30 -20.58
N TYR A 58 10.17 -0.49 -21.67
CA TYR A 58 8.88 0.16 -21.88
C TYR A 58 7.86 -0.21 -20.80
N HIS A 59 7.80 -1.49 -20.39
CA HIS A 59 6.92 -1.92 -19.30
C HIS A 59 7.27 -1.23 -17.98
N GLN A 60 8.56 -1.13 -17.66
CA GLN A 60 9.02 -0.45 -16.45
C GLN A 60 8.67 1.04 -16.46
N ASP A 61 8.93 1.73 -17.58
CA ASP A 61 8.63 3.16 -17.71
C ASP A 61 7.13 3.46 -17.62
N VAL A 62 6.29 2.70 -18.33
CA VAL A 62 4.84 2.90 -18.28
C VAL A 62 4.28 2.56 -16.91
N ARG A 63 4.71 1.45 -16.28
CA ARG A 63 4.27 1.09 -14.92
C ARG A 63 4.65 2.18 -13.91
N ARG A 64 5.85 2.75 -14.03
CA ARG A 64 6.26 3.87 -13.18
C ARG A 64 5.37 5.09 -13.37
N ILE A 65 5.09 5.48 -14.61
CA ILE A 65 4.20 6.61 -14.90
C ILE A 65 2.78 6.35 -14.37
N PHE A 66 2.27 5.11 -14.50
CA PHE A 66 0.96 4.73 -13.96
C PHE A 66 0.95 4.83 -12.43
N VAL A 67 1.99 4.37 -11.75
CA VAL A 67 2.12 4.49 -10.30
C VAL A 67 2.18 5.96 -9.88
N GLU A 68 3.01 6.78 -10.54
CA GLU A 68 3.12 8.22 -10.26
C GLU A 68 1.77 8.93 -10.44
N GLY A 69 1.08 8.66 -11.56
CA GLY A 69 -0.26 9.18 -11.83
C GLY A 69 -1.27 8.74 -10.78
N LEU A 70 -1.32 7.45 -10.45
CA LEU A 70 -2.20 6.89 -9.42
C LEU A 70 -2.00 7.56 -8.06
N LEU A 71 -0.75 7.69 -7.61
CA LEU A 71 -0.44 8.33 -6.33
C LEU A 71 -0.85 9.81 -6.33
N ASN A 72 -0.64 10.53 -7.44
CA ASN A 72 -1.05 11.92 -7.56
C ASN A 72 -2.58 12.07 -7.55
N ILE A 73 -3.32 11.16 -8.19
CA ILE A 73 -4.79 11.11 -8.14
C ILE A 73 -5.26 10.98 -6.70
N PHE A 74 -4.78 9.98 -5.96
CA PHE A 74 -5.22 9.77 -4.56
C PHE A 74 -4.74 10.86 -3.61
N LYS A 75 -3.58 11.47 -3.88
CA LYS A 75 -3.11 12.62 -3.10
C LYS A 75 -4.02 13.84 -3.29
N ALA A 76 -4.47 14.10 -4.52
CA ALA A 76 -5.36 15.22 -4.82
C ALA A 76 -6.81 14.97 -4.40
N HIS A 77 -7.29 13.73 -4.60
CA HIS A 77 -8.68 13.33 -4.36
C HIS A 77 -8.75 11.98 -3.61
N PRO A 78 -8.44 11.95 -2.30
CA PRO A 78 -8.49 10.73 -1.48
C PRO A 78 -9.85 10.01 -1.49
N ASN A 79 -10.95 10.76 -1.66
CA ASN A 79 -12.32 10.24 -1.69
C ASN A 79 -12.57 9.22 -2.82
N ILE A 80 -11.75 9.27 -3.89
CA ILE A 80 -11.81 8.32 -5.00
C ILE A 80 -11.60 6.88 -4.51
N LEU A 81 -10.90 6.67 -3.39
CA LEU A 81 -10.70 5.35 -2.80
C LEU A 81 -12.03 4.69 -2.41
N ILE A 82 -13.00 5.49 -1.97
CA ILE A 82 -14.35 5.04 -1.66
C ILE A 82 -15.18 4.91 -2.93
N ASP A 83 -15.05 5.85 -3.87
CA ASP A 83 -15.78 5.80 -5.14
C ASP A 83 -15.45 4.55 -5.96
N GLN A 84 -14.19 4.12 -5.94
CA GLN A 84 -13.66 2.95 -6.68
C GLN A 84 -13.43 1.74 -5.76
N GLN A 85 -14.14 1.66 -4.63
CA GLN A 85 -13.96 0.59 -3.64
C GLN A 85 -14.06 -0.80 -4.26
N ALA A 86 -15.04 -1.03 -5.15
CA ALA A 86 -15.29 -2.35 -5.73
C ALA A 86 -14.10 -2.84 -6.58
N ASP A 87 -13.63 -2.02 -7.51
CA ASP A 87 -12.51 -2.36 -8.40
C ASP A 87 -11.19 -2.53 -7.63
N ILE A 88 -10.97 -1.69 -6.60
CA ILE A 88 -9.77 -1.79 -5.77
C ILE A 88 -9.82 -3.06 -4.91
N LEU A 89 -10.97 -3.40 -4.32
CA LEU A 89 -11.14 -4.64 -3.56
C LEU A 89 -10.94 -5.88 -4.43
N GLU A 90 -11.52 -5.91 -5.63
CA GLU A 90 -11.32 -7.01 -6.58
C GLU A 90 -9.84 -7.16 -6.93
N PHE A 91 -9.16 -6.04 -7.19
CA PHE A 91 -7.75 -6.03 -7.52
C PHE A 91 -6.87 -6.57 -6.38
N ILE A 92 -7.05 -6.07 -5.15
CA ILE A 92 -6.23 -6.53 -4.02
C ILE A 92 -6.58 -7.94 -3.58
N SER A 93 -7.80 -8.43 -3.82
CA SER A 93 -8.22 -9.79 -3.45
C SER A 93 -7.68 -10.88 -4.37
N THR A 94 -6.90 -10.52 -5.39
CA THR A 94 -6.34 -11.47 -6.36
C THR A 94 -4.83 -11.59 -6.21
N LEU A 95 -4.35 -12.69 -5.61
CA LEU A 95 -2.91 -12.92 -5.36
C LEU A 95 -2.04 -12.81 -6.62
N ARG A 96 -2.56 -13.23 -7.78
CA ARG A 96 -1.84 -13.12 -9.06
C ARG A 96 -1.39 -11.69 -9.37
N ASN A 97 -2.15 -10.68 -8.94
CA ASN A 97 -1.77 -9.29 -9.12
C ASN A 97 -0.50 -8.93 -8.34
N ALA A 98 -0.30 -9.52 -7.15
CA ALA A 98 0.91 -9.37 -6.36
C ALA A 98 2.13 -10.07 -7.00
N SER A 99 1.92 -11.04 -7.89
CA SER A 99 3.01 -11.69 -8.66
C SER A 99 3.31 -10.97 -9.98
N ASP A 100 2.29 -10.66 -10.78
CA ASP A 100 2.47 -10.17 -12.16
C ASP A 100 2.76 -8.66 -12.24
N LYS A 101 2.28 -7.91 -11.25
CA LYS A 101 2.39 -6.44 -11.15
C LYS A 101 2.64 -6.01 -9.71
N GLU A 102 3.61 -6.67 -9.06
CA GLU A 102 3.96 -6.47 -7.65
C GLU A 102 4.15 -4.99 -7.28
N ASP A 103 4.95 -4.23 -8.03
CA ASP A 103 5.16 -2.81 -7.74
C ASP A 103 3.83 -2.03 -7.71
N PHE A 104 2.94 -2.26 -8.68
CA PHE A 104 1.65 -1.58 -8.72
C PHE A 104 0.76 -1.99 -7.55
N PHE A 105 0.78 -3.29 -7.20
CA PHE A 105 0.07 -3.84 -6.04
C PHE A 105 0.53 -3.19 -4.73
N ILE A 106 1.85 -3.06 -4.53
CA ILE A 106 2.44 -2.39 -3.36
C ILE A 106 1.93 -0.96 -3.22
N HIS A 107 1.85 -0.19 -4.31
CA HIS A 107 1.39 1.20 -4.22
C HIS A 107 -0.11 1.31 -3.93
N ILE A 108 -0.94 0.38 -4.42
CA ILE A 108 -2.35 0.31 -4.02
C ILE A 108 -2.48 -0.03 -2.53
N LEU A 109 -1.70 -0.99 -2.01
CA LEU A 109 -1.69 -1.28 -0.57
C LEU A 109 -1.29 -0.05 0.25
N TRP A 110 -0.28 0.69 -0.22
CA TRP A 110 0.15 1.92 0.42
C TRP A 110 -0.98 2.97 0.42
N VAL A 111 -1.65 3.18 -0.73
CA VAL A 111 -2.81 4.09 -0.86
C VAL A 111 -3.92 3.72 0.11
N ILE A 112 -4.25 2.43 0.23
CA ILE A 112 -5.25 1.95 1.20
C ILE A 112 -4.82 2.29 2.62
N GLY A 113 -3.57 1.97 2.98
CA GLY A 113 -3.02 2.29 4.29
C GLY A 113 -3.02 3.79 4.58
N GLU A 114 -2.77 4.63 3.59
CA GLU A 114 -2.68 6.08 3.74
C GLU A 114 -4.05 6.77 3.80
N TYR A 115 -4.91 6.52 2.82
CA TYR A 115 -6.11 7.31 2.57
C TYR A 115 -7.42 6.65 3.01
N LEU A 116 -7.42 5.36 3.40
CA LEU A 116 -8.62 4.73 3.97
C LEU A 116 -8.82 5.20 5.42
N SER A 117 -9.39 6.40 5.57
CA SER A 117 -9.63 7.06 6.84
C SER A 117 -10.89 7.93 6.77
N PRO A 118 -11.68 8.00 7.86
CA PRO A 118 -12.80 8.95 7.99
C PRO A 118 -12.39 10.41 7.84
N MET A 119 -11.11 10.74 8.01
CA MET A 119 -10.57 12.09 7.85
C MET A 119 -10.64 12.60 6.40
N TYR A 120 -10.58 11.68 5.44
CA TYR A 120 -10.55 12.01 4.01
C TYR A 120 -11.94 11.92 3.36
N ASP A 121 -12.80 11.05 3.88
CA ASP A 121 -14.18 10.89 3.40
C ASP A 121 -15.09 10.38 4.52
N THR A 122 -16.18 11.09 4.79
CA THR A 122 -17.16 10.72 5.81
C THR A 122 -17.87 9.39 5.55
N ARG A 123 -17.87 8.93 4.29
CA ARG A 123 -18.41 7.62 3.89
C ARG A 123 -17.48 6.45 4.28
N CYS A 124 -16.26 6.73 4.74
CA CYS A 124 -15.33 5.71 5.22
C CYS A 124 -15.76 5.22 6.61
N LEU A 125 -16.77 4.35 6.64
CA LEU A 125 -17.29 3.73 7.84
C LEU A 125 -16.42 2.53 8.28
N PRO A 126 -16.48 2.09 9.56
CA PRO A 126 -15.75 0.93 10.04
C PRO A 126 -15.97 -0.35 9.23
N GLU A 127 -17.16 -0.52 8.64
CA GLU A 127 -17.49 -1.65 7.76
C GLU A 127 -16.65 -1.66 6.49
N VAL A 128 -16.39 -0.48 5.90
CA VAL A 128 -15.53 -0.34 4.72
C VAL A 128 -14.10 -0.70 5.09
N ILE A 129 -13.59 -0.18 6.22
CA ILE A 129 -12.24 -0.50 6.72
C ILE A 129 -12.09 -2.01 6.96
N SER A 130 -13.10 -2.64 7.57
CA SER A 130 -13.14 -4.08 7.83
C SER A 130 -13.17 -4.90 6.53
N SER A 131 -13.86 -4.43 5.49
CA SER A 131 -13.89 -5.08 4.16
C SER A 131 -12.50 -5.11 3.52
N PHE A 132 -11.81 -3.96 3.47
CA PHE A 132 -10.43 -3.88 2.97
C PHE A 132 -9.49 -4.72 3.82
N TYR A 133 -9.57 -4.63 5.15
CA TYR A 133 -8.75 -5.47 6.04
C TYR A 133 -8.94 -6.96 5.77
N SER A 134 -10.18 -7.42 5.58
CA SER A 134 -10.47 -8.84 5.36
C SER A 134 -9.90 -9.33 4.03
N ALA A 135 -9.92 -8.51 2.97
CA ALA A 135 -9.24 -8.81 1.71
C ALA A 135 -7.72 -8.91 1.90
N LEU A 136 -7.11 -7.96 2.61
CA LEU A 136 -5.67 -7.97 2.89
C LEU A 136 -5.25 -9.15 3.76
N GLU A 137 -6.05 -9.50 4.76
CA GLU A 137 -5.81 -10.65 5.64
C GLU A 137 -5.86 -11.97 4.84
N CYS A 138 -6.80 -12.10 3.90
CA CYS A 138 -6.85 -13.26 3.01
C CYS A 138 -5.55 -13.40 2.22
N ILE A 139 -5.11 -12.33 1.55
CA ILE A 139 -3.87 -12.33 0.76
C ILE A 139 -2.65 -12.56 1.65
N ALA A 140 -2.60 -11.99 2.85
CA ALA A 140 -1.52 -12.23 3.79
C ALA A 140 -1.38 -13.72 4.13
N TYR A 141 -2.50 -14.40 4.38
CA TYR A 141 -2.48 -15.83 4.63
C TYR A 141 -2.15 -16.65 3.38
N GLU A 142 -2.67 -16.28 2.20
CA GLU A 142 -2.29 -16.92 0.95
C GLU A 142 -0.79 -16.81 0.69
N LEU A 143 -0.22 -15.61 0.83
CA LEU A 143 1.22 -15.35 0.74
C LEU A 143 1.98 -16.26 1.70
N SER A 144 1.57 -16.33 2.97
CA SER A 144 2.22 -17.18 3.99
C SER A 144 2.13 -18.68 3.69
N SER A 145 1.07 -19.12 2.99
CA SER A 145 0.84 -20.53 2.64
C SER A 145 1.50 -20.94 1.32
N SER A 146 1.75 -19.98 0.43
CA SER A 146 2.32 -20.18 -0.90
C SER A 146 3.84 -20.37 -0.91
N LEU A 147 4.50 -20.27 0.26
CA LEU A 147 5.95 -20.38 0.34
C LEU A 147 6.42 -21.83 0.07
N PRO A 148 7.35 -22.02 -0.88
CA PRO A 148 7.84 -23.34 -1.24
C PRO A 148 8.63 -24.01 -0.11
N THR A 149 8.49 -25.34 0.02
CA THR A 149 9.16 -26.13 1.05
C THR A 149 10.70 -26.10 0.91
N GLN A 150 11.34 -25.63 1.99
CA GLN A 150 12.75 -25.74 2.41
C GLN A 150 13.92 -25.22 1.55
N TYR A 151 13.81 -24.90 0.26
CA TYR A 151 15.03 -24.47 -0.50
C TYR A 151 14.84 -23.43 -1.60
N SER A 152 13.67 -22.80 -1.69
CA SER A 152 13.43 -21.74 -2.67
C SER A 152 13.30 -20.38 -2.01
N THR A 153 13.87 -19.37 -2.67
CA THR A 153 13.71 -17.96 -2.30
C THR A 153 12.23 -17.58 -2.34
N MET A 154 11.83 -16.67 -1.44
CA MET A 154 10.48 -16.12 -1.40
C MET A 154 10.06 -15.61 -2.80
N PRO A 155 8.86 -15.98 -3.30
CA PRO A 155 8.41 -15.56 -4.63
C PRO A 155 8.01 -14.07 -4.70
N HIS A 156 7.84 -13.43 -3.55
CA HIS A 156 7.49 -12.02 -3.42
C HIS A 156 8.61 -11.24 -2.74
N SER A 157 8.60 -9.91 -2.85
CA SER A 157 9.57 -9.05 -2.18
C SER A 157 9.24 -8.87 -0.69
N CYS A 158 10.28 -8.69 0.13
CA CYS A 158 10.10 -8.27 1.52
C CYS A 158 9.38 -6.91 1.61
N ARG A 159 9.58 -6.05 0.60
CA ARG A 159 8.91 -4.75 0.49
C ARG A 159 7.39 -4.90 0.46
N LEU A 160 6.85 -5.88 -0.28
CA LEU A 160 5.42 -6.17 -0.30
C LEU A 160 4.90 -6.48 1.10
N VAL A 161 5.57 -7.39 1.81
CA VAL A 161 5.18 -7.78 3.17
C VAL A 161 5.25 -6.59 4.11
N THR A 162 6.33 -5.81 4.08
CA THR A 162 6.49 -4.60 4.91
C THR A 162 5.37 -3.58 4.69
N VAL A 163 5.00 -3.32 3.43
CA VAL A 163 3.90 -2.38 3.11
C VAL A 163 2.57 -2.95 3.56
N MET A 164 2.33 -4.25 3.37
CA MET A 164 1.10 -4.92 3.79
C MET A 164 0.92 -4.88 5.32
N ILE A 165 1.93 -5.25 6.11
CA ILE A 165 1.85 -5.19 7.58
C ILE A 165 1.64 -3.75 8.07
N THR A 166 2.23 -2.77 7.39
CA THR A 166 2.06 -1.35 7.72
C THR A 166 0.65 -0.88 7.39
N ALA A 167 0.11 -1.23 6.22
CA ALA A 167 -1.24 -0.88 5.82
C ALA A 167 -2.28 -1.50 6.78
N MET A 168 -2.16 -2.78 7.09
CA MET A 168 -3.03 -3.47 8.05
C MET A 168 -2.98 -2.83 9.44
N SER A 169 -1.79 -2.44 9.91
CA SER A 169 -1.63 -1.74 11.19
C SER A 169 -2.27 -0.34 11.19
N LYS A 170 -2.15 0.40 10.09
CA LYS A 170 -2.85 1.69 9.91
C LYS A 170 -4.36 1.51 9.97
N LEU A 171 -4.92 0.50 9.30
CA LEU A 171 -6.36 0.19 9.38
C LEU A 171 -6.79 -0.17 10.81
N ALA A 172 -5.99 -0.98 11.52
CA ALA A 172 -6.25 -1.35 12.91
C ALA A 172 -6.25 -0.13 13.86
N SER A 173 -5.38 0.85 13.61
CA SER A 173 -5.34 2.09 14.39
C SER A 173 -6.61 2.94 14.27
N ARG A 174 -7.35 2.77 13.16
CA ARG A 174 -8.60 3.49 12.85
C ARG A 174 -9.85 2.71 13.27
N SER A 175 -9.74 1.39 13.35
CA SER A 175 -10.83 0.48 13.74
C SER A 175 -10.32 -0.54 14.76
N GLN A 176 -10.47 -0.23 16.06
CA GLN A 176 -9.87 -0.99 17.16
C GLN A 176 -10.36 -2.44 17.25
N ASP A 177 -11.56 -2.73 16.74
CA ASP A 177 -12.10 -4.10 16.65
C ASP A 177 -11.23 -5.05 15.82
N LEU A 178 -10.38 -4.50 14.93
CA LEU A 178 -9.46 -5.27 14.10
C LEU A 178 -8.17 -5.65 14.84
N ILE A 179 -7.80 -4.96 15.93
CA ILE A 179 -6.49 -5.10 16.59
C ILE A 179 -6.14 -6.56 16.91
N PRO A 180 -7.01 -7.37 17.54
CA PRO A 180 -6.67 -8.75 17.86
C PRO A 180 -6.34 -9.60 16.61
N ARG A 181 -7.09 -9.38 15.52
CA ARG A 181 -6.89 -10.07 14.24
C ARG A 181 -5.57 -9.64 13.60
N VAL A 182 -5.28 -8.34 13.59
CA VAL A 182 -4.07 -7.78 13.01
C VAL A 182 -2.84 -8.31 13.73
N LEU A 183 -2.80 -8.26 15.06
CA LEU A 183 -1.68 -8.76 15.85
C LEU A 183 -1.36 -10.24 15.55
N LEU A 184 -2.38 -11.07 15.43
CA LEU A 184 -2.24 -12.48 15.07
C LEU A 184 -1.71 -12.64 13.64
N CYS A 185 -2.27 -11.89 12.69
CA CYS A 185 -1.88 -11.94 11.29
C CYS A 185 -0.42 -11.51 11.11
N LEU A 186 -0.01 -10.39 11.71
CA LEU A 186 1.36 -9.88 11.66
C LEU A 186 2.37 -10.92 12.16
N THR A 187 2.11 -11.48 13.34
CA THR A 187 3.00 -12.47 13.98
C THR A 187 3.12 -13.73 13.13
N LYS A 188 2.00 -14.24 12.58
CA LYS A 188 2.00 -15.43 11.73
C LYS A 188 2.72 -15.19 10.41
N LEU A 189 2.44 -14.05 9.77
CA LEU A 189 3.04 -13.70 8.50
C LEU A 189 4.56 -13.54 8.63
N GLU A 190 5.01 -12.85 9.67
CA GLU A 190 6.42 -12.69 9.98
C GLU A 190 7.11 -14.05 10.20
N GLN A 191 6.52 -14.92 11.03
CA GLN A 191 7.06 -16.26 11.30
C GLN A 191 7.24 -17.08 10.02
N GLN A 192 6.28 -17.03 9.10
CA GLN A 192 6.38 -17.77 7.84
C GLN A 192 7.39 -17.12 6.89
N VAL A 193 7.35 -15.80 6.72
CA VAL A 193 8.20 -15.09 5.75
C VAL A 193 9.68 -15.14 6.15
N CYS A 194 10.00 -14.97 7.43
CA CYS A 194 11.38 -14.98 7.92
C CYS A 194 12.10 -16.32 7.72
N LEU A 195 11.39 -17.42 7.49
CA LEU A 195 11.99 -18.72 7.17
C LEU A 195 12.58 -18.79 5.74
N HIS A 196 12.15 -17.91 4.83
CA HIS A 196 12.43 -17.99 3.40
C HIS A 196 13.19 -16.78 2.83
N VAL A 197 13.57 -15.86 3.70
CA VAL A 197 14.20 -14.59 3.37
C VAL A 197 15.60 -14.54 3.99
N PRO A 198 16.59 -13.89 3.35
CA PRO A 198 17.93 -13.72 3.94
C PRO A 198 17.88 -13.08 5.33
N ALA A 199 18.81 -13.46 6.20
CA ALA A 199 18.85 -13.04 7.61
C ALA A 199 18.76 -11.51 7.79
N ASP A 200 19.45 -10.74 6.93
CA ASP A 200 19.41 -9.27 6.98
C ASP A 200 18.00 -8.73 6.78
N HIS A 201 17.28 -9.21 5.77
CA HIS A 201 15.91 -8.80 5.49
C HIS A 201 14.93 -9.31 6.54
N ALA A 202 15.14 -10.52 7.06
CA ALA A 202 14.35 -11.08 8.15
C ALA A 202 14.47 -10.23 9.43
N SER A 203 15.68 -9.73 9.75
CA SER A 203 15.91 -8.87 10.91
C SER A 203 15.18 -7.53 10.82
N VAL A 204 15.19 -6.90 9.64
CA VAL A 204 14.48 -5.63 9.38
C VAL A 204 12.97 -5.85 9.46
N LEU A 205 12.48 -6.94 8.88
CA LEU A 205 11.06 -7.28 8.94
C LEU A 205 10.61 -7.56 10.38
N HIS A 206 11.38 -8.34 11.14
CA HIS A 206 11.12 -8.63 12.55
C HIS A 206 11.07 -7.36 13.40
N ALA A 207 12.05 -6.45 13.23
CA ALA A 207 12.08 -5.18 13.93
C ALA A 207 10.84 -4.33 13.61
N ARG A 208 10.46 -4.24 12.33
CA ARG A 208 9.28 -3.48 11.90
C ARG A 208 7.98 -4.09 12.42
N THR A 209 7.84 -5.42 12.39
CA THR A 209 6.66 -6.10 12.93
C THR A 209 6.55 -5.87 14.44
N THR A 210 7.66 -5.98 15.16
CA THR A 210 7.70 -5.76 16.62
C THR A 210 7.30 -4.33 16.99
N GLU A 211 7.80 -3.34 16.26
CA GLU A 211 7.40 -1.93 16.41
C GLU A 211 5.87 -1.76 16.25
N LEU A 212 5.31 -2.28 15.15
CA LEU A 212 3.88 -2.18 14.87
C LEU A 212 3.02 -2.91 15.91
N VAL A 213 3.43 -4.11 16.32
CA VAL A 213 2.76 -4.89 17.38
C VAL A 213 2.76 -4.11 18.70
N ASN A 214 3.87 -3.49 19.07
CA ASN A 214 3.97 -2.72 20.30
C ASN A 214 3.16 -1.42 20.23
N LEU A 215 3.14 -0.74 19.08
CA LEU A 215 2.26 0.41 18.86
C LEU A 215 0.79 0.03 19.03
N LEU A 216 0.34 -1.04 18.40
CA LEU A 216 -1.07 -1.48 18.42
C LEU A 216 -1.55 -1.93 19.81
N LYS A 217 -0.64 -2.28 20.74
CA LYS A 217 -0.98 -2.53 22.15
C LYS A 217 -1.41 -1.26 22.89
N VAL A 218 -1.11 -0.08 22.34
CA VAL A 218 -1.48 1.23 22.89
C VAL A 218 -2.30 1.99 21.83
N PRO A 219 -3.60 1.69 21.67
CA PRO A 219 -4.40 2.16 20.53
C PRO A 219 -4.43 3.69 20.35
N ASN A 220 -4.47 4.44 21.46
CA ASN A 220 -4.49 5.91 21.43
C ASN A 220 -3.19 6.50 20.87
N VAL A 221 -2.05 5.84 21.12
CA VAL A 221 -0.75 6.26 20.58
C VAL A 221 -0.62 5.79 19.13
N ALA A 222 -1.08 4.57 18.84
CA ALA A 222 -1.11 4.04 17.48
C ALA A 222 -1.90 4.94 16.53
N SER A 223 -3.09 5.41 16.92
CA SER A 223 -3.89 6.31 16.08
C SER A 223 -3.17 7.63 15.83
N ALA A 224 -2.54 8.23 16.84
CA ALA A 224 -1.82 9.49 16.71
C ALA A 224 -0.56 9.39 15.81
N LEU A 225 0.16 8.25 15.85
CA LEU A 225 1.39 8.05 15.09
C LEU A 225 1.16 7.47 13.68
N LEU A 226 0.22 6.53 13.54
CA LEU A 226 -0.04 5.83 12.28
C LEU A 226 -1.08 6.56 11.41
N SER A 227 -1.89 7.44 12.02
CA SER A 227 -2.87 8.28 11.35
C SER A 227 -2.73 9.73 11.84
N PRO A 228 -1.61 10.40 11.54
CA PRO A 228 -1.43 11.80 11.92
C PRO A 228 -2.54 12.65 11.28
N ASP A 229 -3.09 13.60 12.05
CA ASP A 229 -4.04 14.57 11.51
C ASP A 229 -3.37 15.39 10.40
N ALA A 230 -4.11 15.69 9.32
CA ALA A 230 -3.62 16.55 8.23
C ALA A 230 -3.17 17.94 8.71
N ASP A 231 -3.61 18.37 9.90
CA ASP A 231 -3.21 19.62 10.55
C ASP A 231 -1.82 19.58 11.22
N ILE A 232 -1.22 18.40 11.38
CA ILE A 232 0.16 18.27 11.85
C ILE A 232 1.13 18.80 10.77
N ASP A 233 0.82 18.57 9.49
CA ASP A 233 1.56 19.14 8.36
C ASP A 233 1.31 20.65 8.18
N SER A 234 0.17 21.18 8.66
CA SER A 234 -0.17 22.61 8.62
C SER A 234 0.36 23.40 9.83
N GLY A 235 1.04 22.74 10.78
CA GLY A 235 1.68 23.36 11.95
C GLY A 235 0.72 23.86 13.01
N LYS A 236 -0.58 23.54 12.93
CA LYS A 236 -1.62 24.03 13.85
C LYS A 236 -1.91 23.01 14.95
N LEU A 237 -0.91 22.72 15.78
CA LEU A 237 -1.08 21.84 16.94
C LEU A 237 -1.73 22.59 18.11
N HIS A 238 -3.05 22.81 18.03
CA HIS A 238 -3.87 23.20 19.18
C HIS A 238 -5.04 22.24 19.31
N LYS A 239 -4.78 21.03 19.82
CA LYS A 239 -5.81 20.20 20.44
C LYS A 239 -5.25 19.35 21.58
N ASP A 240 -5.84 19.60 22.74
CA ASP A 240 -5.79 18.89 24.03
C ASP A 240 -4.44 18.74 24.73
N SER A 241 -4.28 19.44 25.85
CA SER A 241 -3.18 19.33 26.84
C SER A 241 -2.94 17.91 27.41
N MET A 242 -3.74 16.91 27.03
CA MET A 242 -3.65 15.54 27.52
C MET A 242 -3.04 14.55 26.50
N SER A 243 -2.92 14.90 25.22
CA SER A 243 -2.36 14.01 24.18
C SER A 243 -0.83 14.04 24.12
N THR A 244 -0.25 15.22 24.35
CA THR A 244 1.21 15.46 24.32
C THR A 244 2.01 14.77 25.44
N PRO A 245 1.53 14.68 26.70
CA PRO A 245 2.25 13.95 27.74
C PRO A 245 2.29 12.44 27.48
N VAL A 246 1.20 11.86 26.95
CA VAL A 246 1.11 10.42 26.63
C VAL A 246 2.06 10.05 25.49
N LEU A 247 2.14 10.89 24.46
CA LEU A 247 3.11 10.74 23.37
C LEU A 247 4.55 10.85 23.88
N LEU A 248 4.86 11.81 24.76
CA LEU A 248 6.18 11.96 25.36
C LEU A 248 6.55 10.78 26.26
N HIS A 249 5.62 10.28 27.06
CA HIS A 249 5.85 9.08 27.89
C HIS A 249 6.09 7.84 27.03
N PHE A 250 5.33 7.65 25.96
CA PHE A 250 5.56 6.54 25.05
C PHE A 250 6.91 6.65 24.33
N ILE A 251 7.28 7.84 23.83
CA ILE A 251 8.60 8.06 23.22
C ILE A 251 9.72 7.78 24.23
N HIS A 252 9.54 8.19 25.49
CA HIS A 252 10.49 7.89 26.56
C HIS A 252 10.63 6.38 26.81
N ASP A 253 9.52 5.64 26.88
CA ASP A 253 9.51 4.19 27.11
C ASP A 253 10.09 3.42 25.92
N VAL A 254 9.83 3.86 24.68
CA VAL A 254 10.42 3.28 23.46
C VAL A 254 11.92 3.54 23.37
N LEU A 255 12.39 4.75 23.70
CA LEU A 255 13.82 5.06 23.72
C LEU A 255 14.58 4.27 24.80
N ASN A 256 13.96 4.05 25.96
CA ASN A 256 14.57 3.28 27.05
C ASN A 256 14.52 1.76 26.83
N SER A 257 13.58 1.25 26.02
CA SER A 257 13.47 -0.18 25.72
C SER A 257 14.41 -0.67 24.61
N GLN A 258 15.08 0.23 23.89
CA GLN A 258 16.16 -0.11 22.93
C GLN A 258 17.57 -0.17 23.56
N GLN A 259 17.70 -0.08 24.89
CA GLN A 259 18.99 -0.14 25.60
C GLN A 259 19.27 -1.48 26.33
N LEU A 260 18.55 -2.55 26.01
CA LEU A 260 18.78 -3.92 26.51
C LEU A 260 18.89 -4.90 25.33
#